data_AF-A0A6L7RW35-F1
#
_entry.id   AF-A0A6L7RW35-F1
#
_cell.length_a   1.000
_cell.length_b   1.000
_cell.length_c   1.000
_cell.angle_alpha   90.00
_cell.angle_beta   90.00
_cell.angle_gamma   90.00
#
_symmetry.space_group_name_H-M   'P 1'
#
loop_
_entity.id
_entity.type
_entity.pdbx_description
1 polymer ?
#
loop_
_entity_poly.entity_id
_entity_poly.type
_entity_poly.pdbx_seq_one_letter_code
_entity_poly.pdbx_strand_id
1 'polypeptide(L)'
;MTQYDTNIRLVSDNDTTPKRIKRLYLRDNLEALRQMEDRVVDLVYLDPPFNSNRNYKIVFRGPEPLRPMAHLPAFEDVWTWDESTEELSGELLRGLAGRLVADAVQGLMNLLGRDRMMAYLVNIAPRLAELRRVMRETGTVYLHCDPTASHYLKVIMDAVFGRENFRNEITWCYRGGGVPRSDFARKHDVILRYSKSVSVIFNPQFTEYSQASKSLVQSRGGVSIDNKTRDLKRGAHMPDWWSDINSLQTWSPERTGYPTQKPVRLLERIIAVSSNCGDTVLDPFCGCGTSMVAAERLGRSWIGIDIEPMALSVLQQRFEAERIDVDFEIDGLPSTKASDIDNWSAMAVSDPDRFERAAISQIKGCIPWRNQQGFGLGIDAVLTLQSVAEESRHAIVRVAGCDLSNGTILGDLRRAVERSTDDGIVAGLLVCPSKPKQEIQNVARQAGQTEVGGHAYPRLGVSGLDEVFDRINRNLPVLPNLPRAN
;
A
#
# COMPACT_ATOMS: atom_id res chain seq x y z
N MET A 1 -20.91 -13.85 -13.36
CA MET A 1 -21.58 -13.05 -12.31
C MET A 1 -22.15 -14.02 -11.29
N THR A 2 -21.53 -14.12 -10.11
CA THR A 2 -22.11 -14.86 -8.99
C THR A 2 -23.02 -13.90 -8.20
N GLN A 3 -24.05 -14.40 -7.53
CA GLN A 3 -25.13 -13.65 -6.87
C GLN A 3 -24.72 -12.75 -5.69
N TYR A 4 -23.44 -12.40 -5.55
CA TYR A 4 -22.88 -11.63 -4.43
C TYR A 4 -22.97 -10.10 -4.60
N ASP A 5 -23.57 -9.60 -5.68
CA ASP A 5 -23.71 -8.15 -5.95
C ASP A 5 -24.99 -7.51 -5.38
N THR A 6 -25.72 -8.18 -4.49
CA THR A 6 -26.96 -7.60 -3.93
C THR A 6 -26.88 -7.45 -2.42
N ASN A 7 -26.52 -6.22 -2.02
CA ASN A 7 -26.80 -5.53 -0.73
C ASN A 7 -25.59 -4.79 -0.11
N ILE A 8 -24.70 -4.21 -0.92
CA ILE A 8 -23.94 -3.04 -0.47
C ILE A 8 -24.87 -1.83 -0.60
N ARG A 9 -25.55 -1.45 0.49
CA ARG A 9 -26.36 -0.24 0.51
C ARG A 9 -25.41 0.97 0.43
N LEU A 10 -25.36 1.61 -0.73
CA LEU A 10 -24.90 2.99 -0.84
C LEU A 10 -25.83 3.85 0.02
N VAL A 11 -25.27 4.55 1.00
CA VAL A 11 -26.03 5.45 1.87
C VAL A 11 -26.09 6.81 1.20
N SER A 12 -27.30 7.36 1.09
CA SER A 12 -27.58 8.73 0.66
C SER A 12 -26.94 9.75 1.59
N ASP A 13 -26.33 10.77 1.00
CA ASP A 13 -25.78 11.94 1.69
C ASP A 13 -26.84 12.60 2.57
N ASN A 14 -26.73 12.44 3.88
CA ASN A 14 -27.35 13.35 4.83
C ASN A 14 -26.24 13.99 5.66
N ASP A 15 -26.19 15.31 5.49
CA ASP A 15 -25.15 16.25 5.81
C ASP A 15 -25.13 16.59 7.31
N THR A 16 -24.37 15.82 8.10
CA THR A 16 -23.77 16.23 9.39
C THR A 16 -22.54 15.37 9.69
N THR A 17 -21.67 15.18 8.70
CA THR A 17 -20.58 14.19 8.80
C THR A 17 -19.47 14.70 9.71
N PRO A 18 -19.09 14.00 10.80
CA PRO A 18 -17.84 14.29 11.50
C PRO A 18 -16.69 14.24 10.50
N LYS A 19 -15.70 15.13 10.67
CA LYS A 19 -14.57 15.31 9.75
C LYS A 19 -13.97 13.94 9.38
N ARG A 20 -14.23 13.47 8.16
CA ARG A 20 -13.77 12.16 7.69
C ARG A 20 -12.25 12.20 7.61
N ILE A 21 -11.58 11.47 8.50
CA ILE A 21 -10.13 11.32 8.47
C ILE A 21 -9.79 10.44 7.26
N LYS A 22 -9.07 11.00 6.30
CA LYS A 22 -8.49 10.29 5.14
C LYS A 22 -7.06 10.75 5.03
N ARG A 23 -6.11 9.91 5.44
CA ARG A 23 -4.70 10.31 5.54
C ARG A 23 -3.76 9.16 5.21
N LEU A 24 -2.74 9.45 4.41
CA LEU A 24 -1.62 8.56 4.11
C LEU A 24 -0.35 9.09 4.78
N TYR A 25 0.23 8.29 5.66
CA TYR A 25 1.51 8.53 6.30
C TYR A 25 2.62 7.81 5.52
N LEU A 26 3.63 8.55 5.09
CA LEU A 26 4.78 8.08 4.31
C LEU A 26 6.05 8.05 5.17
N ARG A 27 6.04 7.28 6.27
CA ARG A 27 7.11 7.19 7.29
C ARG A 27 7.05 5.86 8.04
N ASP A 28 7.98 5.64 8.97
CA ASP A 28 7.91 4.48 9.87
C ASP A 28 6.59 4.47 10.64
N ASN A 29 5.94 3.31 10.68
CA ASN A 29 4.62 3.19 11.26
C ASN A 29 4.62 3.24 12.79
N LEU A 30 5.69 2.87 13.49
CA LEU A 30 5.77 3.04 14.93
C LEU A 30 5.85 4.52 15.28
N GLU A 31 6.63 5.30 14.53
CA GLU A 31 6.71 6.75 14.69
C GLU A 31 5.34 7.42 14.42
N ALA A 32 4.69 7.08 13.30
CA ALA A 32 3.38 7.62 12.97
C ALA A 32 2.34 7.27 14.04
N LEU A 33 2.30 6.00 14.49
CA LEU A 33 1.37 5.56 15.53
C LEU A 33 1.58 6.32 16.84
N ARG A 34 2.83 6.51 17.30
CA ARG A 34 3.15 7.25 18.54
C ARG A 34 2.65 8.70 18.51
N GLN A 35 2.52 9.31 17.34
CA GLN A 35 2.01 10.67 17.16
C GLN A 35 0.47 10.74 17.03
N MET A 36 -0.21 9.62 16.83
CA MET A 36 -1.67 9.57 16.71
C MET A 36 -2.34 9.73 18.07
N GLU A 37 -3.51 10.38 18.07
CA GLU A 37 -4.37 10.48 19.25
C GLU A 37 -4.92 9.11 19.70
N ASP A 38 -5.19 8.99 21.01
CA ASP A 38 -5.84 7.81 21.59
C ASP A 38 -7.26 7.63 21.05
N ARG A 39 -7.69 6.38 20.87
CA ARG A 39 -9.11 6.01 20.59
C ARG A 39 -9.74 6.73 19.39
N VAL A 40 -9.03 6.82 18.28
CA VAL A 40 -9.51 7.42 17.02
C VAL A 40 -9.84 6.38 15.93
N VAL A 41 -9.45 5.11 16.11
CA VAL A 41 -9.61 4.05 15.10
C VAL A 41 -10.68 3.03 15.51
N ASP A 42 -11.56 2.65 14.59
CA ASP A 42 -12.62 1.65 14.82
C ASP A 42 -12.20 0.25 14.37
N LEU A 43 -11.42 0.15 13.30
CA LEU A 43 -10.96 -1.13 12.78
C LEU A 43 -9.51 -1.04 12.35
N VAL A 44 -8.72 -2.03 12.72
CA VAL A 44 -7.35 -2.20 12.24
C VAL A 44 -7.28 -3.46 11.38
N TYR A 45 -6.76 -3.35 10.17
CA TYR A 45 -6.26 -4.49 9.40
C TYR A 45 -4.77 -4.30 9.22
N LEU A 46 -3.97 -5.32 9.54
CA LEU A 46 -2.54 -5.28 9.32
C LEU A 46 -2.04 -6.57 8.68
N ASP A 47 -1.18 -6.40 7.70
CA ASP A 47 -0.52 -7.45 6.92
C ASP A 47 0.98 -7.16 6.93
N PRO A 48 1.63 -7.33 8.10
CA PRO A 48 3.04 -6.99 8.26
C PRO A 48 3.92 -7.86 7.34
N PRO A 49 5.19 -7.47 7.15
CA PRO A 49 6.22 -8.31 6.54
C PRO A 49 6.13 -9.76 7.03
N PHE A 50 6.06 -10.72 6.13
CA PHE A 50 6.20 -12.11 6.52
C PHE A 50 7.70 -12.42 6.56
N ASN A 51 8.23 -12.80 7.73
CA ASN A 51 9.62 -13.24 7.96
C ASN A 51 9.93 -14.56 7.21
N SER A 52 9.67 -14.55 5.92
CA SER A 52 9.57 -15.66 4.98
C SER A 52 10.84 -15.81 4.14
N ASN A 53 11.85 -14.97 4.43
CA ASN A 53 13.15 -14.93 3.75
C ASN A 53 13.03 -14.68 2.23
N ARG A 54 12.04 -13.87 1.82
CA ARG A 54 11.75 -13.55 0.41
C ARG A 54 12.05 -12.08 0.14
N ASN A 55 12.78 -11.81 -0.95
CA ASN A 55 12.98 -10.46 -1.45
C ASN A 55 11.78 -10.08 -2.32
N TYR A 56 10.92 -9.20 -1.81
CA TYR A 56 9.79 -8.67 -2.56
C TYR A 56 10.25 -7.51 -3.47
N LYS A 57 9.58 -7.34 -4.61
CA LYS A 57 9.89 -6.29 -5.61
C LYS A 57 8.58 -5.65 -6.06
N ILE A 58 8.42 -4.33 -5.88
CA ILE A 58 7.23 -3.62 -6.34
C ILE A 58 7.31 -3.57 -7.86
N VAL A 59 6.39 -4.25 -8.53
CA VAL A 59 6.26 -4.20 -9.98
C VAL A 59 5.21 -3.14 -10.31
N PHE A 60 5.61 -2.09 -11.00
CA PHE A 60 4.66 -1.19 -11.65
C PHE A 60 4.35 -1.74 -13.04
N ARG A 61 3.09 -1.66 -13.49
CA ARG A 61 2.77 -1.89 -14.90
C ARG A 61 2.60 -0.53 -15.56
N GLY A 62 3.50 -0.19 -16.48
CA GLY A 62 3.33 1.01 -17.31
C GLY A 62 2.44 0.76 -18.53
N PRO A 63 2.22 1.81 -19.33
CA PRO A 63 1.42 1.76 -20.55
C PRO A 63 2.03 0.77 -21.56
N GLU A 64 1.16 0.12 -22.35
CA GLU A 64 1.59 -0.59 -23.56
C GLU A 64 2.04 0.43 -24.62
N PRO A 65 3.12 0.18 -25.39
CA PRO A 65 3.91 -1.07 -25.49
C PRO A 65 5.07 -1.18 -24.48
N LEU A 66 5.32 -0.13 -23.70
CA LEU A 66 6.56 0.04 -22.93
C LEU A 66 6.80 -1.01 -21.84
N ARG A 67 5.73 -1.58 -21.26
CA ARG A 67 5.78 -2.59 -20.17
C ARG A 67 6.98 -2.41 -19.23
N PRO A 68 7.15 -1.26 -18.54
CA PRO A 68 8.17 -1.18 -17.50
C PRO A 68 7.97 -2.34 -16.55
N MET A 69 8.95 -3.22 -16.45
CA MET A 69 9.10 -4.05 -15.28
C MET A 69 10.01 -3.28 -14.35
N ALA A 70 9.47 -2.26 -13.69
CA ALA A 70 10.18 -1.62 -12.60
C ALA A 70 10.29 -2.62 -11.45
N HIS A 71 11.50 -3.02 -11.09
CA HIS A 71 11.74 -3.73 -9.84
C HIS A 71 12.28 -2.70 -8.86
N LEU A 72 11.40 -1.90 -8.27
CA LEU A 72 11.83 -1.13 -7.11
C LEU A 72 12.16 -2.16 -6.01
N PRO A 73 13.31 -2.05 -5.31
CA PRO A 73 13.54 -2.83 -4.11
C PRO A 73 12.37 -2.52 -3.17
N ALA A 74 11.50 -3.52 -2.93
CA ALA A 74 10.28 -3.34 -2.15
C ALA A 74 10.58 -3.36 -0.65
N PHE A 75 11.73 -2.83 -0.24
CA PHE A 75 12.39 -3.11 1.04
C PHE A 75 13.07 -4.48 1.10
N GLU A 76 14.21 -4.52 1.80
CA GLU A 76 14.68 -5.77 2.41
C GLU A 76 13.74 -6.05 3.58
N ASP A 77 12.69 -6.82 3.31
CA ASP A 77 11.56 -7.03 4.22
C ASP A 77 11.93 -8.02 5.35
N VAL A 78 13.02 -7.69 6.07
CA VAL A 78 13.63 -8.54 7.08
C VAL A 78 14.14 -7.67 8.23
N TRP A 79 13.37 -7.62 9.31
CA TRP A 79 13.92 -7.16 10.59
C TRP A 79 15.01 -8.13 11.05
N THR A 80 16.20 -7.60 11.27
CA THR A 80 17.35 -8.32 11.82
C THR A 80 17.66 -7.84 13.22
N TRP A 81 18.40 -8.63 13.99
CA TRP A 81 18.86 -8.21 15.31
C TRP A 81 20.01 -7.21 15.19
N ASP A 82 19.66 -5.93 15.03
CA ASP A 82 20.56 -4.78 14.93
C ASP A 82 20.48 -3.90 16.20
N GLU A 83 21.17 -2.75 16.19
CA GLU A 83 21.18 -1.81 17.32
C GLU A 83 19.78 -1.25 17.61
N SER A 84 18.99 -0.97 16.57
CA SER A 84 17.61 -0.48 16.70
C SER A 84 16.70 -1.52 17.37
N THR A 85 16.84 -2.79 16.99
CA THR A 85 16.11 -3.90 17.60
C THR A 85 16.56 -4.15 19.05
N GLU A 86 17.85 -4.00 19.35
CA GLU A 86 18.36 -4.09 20.73
C GLU A 86 17.71 -3.00 21.61
N GLU A 87 17.63 -1.76 21.12
CA GLU A 87 17.00 -0.64 21.84
C GLU A 87 15.51 -0.91 22.10
N LEU A 88 14.75 -1.30 21.07
CA LEU A 88 13.34 -1.68 21.20
C LEU A 88 13.13 -2.82 22.18
N SER A 89 14.04 -3.81 22.19
CA SER A 89 13.98 -4.90 23.16
C SER A 89 14.15 -4.39 24.59
N GLY A 90 15.07 -3.45 24.81
CA GLY A 90 15.28 -2.80 26.09
C GLY A 90 14.05 -2.01 26.57
N GLU A 91 13.38 -1.29 25.66
CA GLU A 91 12.11 -0.60 25.92
C GLU A 91 11.01 -1.57 26.38
N LEU A 92 10.84 -2.68 25.64
CA LEU A 92 9.82 -3.69 25.95
C LEU A 92 10.08 -4.36 27.30
N LEU A 93 11.33 -4.76 27.58
CA LEU A 93 11.71 -5.44 28.82
C LEU A 93 11.60 -4.54 30.06
N ARG A 94 11.74 -3.22 29.91
CA ARG A 94 11.44 -2.23 30.96
C ARG A 94 9.94 -2.08 31.22
N GLY A 95 9.08 -2.70 30.40
CA GLY A 95 7.63 -2.70 30.58
C GLY A 95 6.93 -1.48 29.99
N LEU A 96 7.55 -0.73 29.06
CA LEU A 96 6.94 0.45 28.44
C LEU A 96 5.66 0.10 27.65
N ALA A 97 5.56 -1.12 27.10
CA ALA A 97 4.36 -1.65 26.45
C ALA A 97 3.43 -2.45 27.39
N GLY A 98 3.70 -2.43 28.71
CA GLY A 98 2.98 -3.19 29.73
C GLY A 98 3.71 -4.44 30.20
N ARG A 99 3.44 -4.84 31.44
CA ARG A 99 4.18 -5.92 32.11
C ARG A 99 4.00 -7.29 31.43
N LEU A 100 2.79 -7.62 31.00
CA LEU A 100 2.53 -8.89 30.30
C LEU A 100 3.26 -8.98 28.96
N VAL A 101 3.41 -7.85 28.25
CA VAL A 101 4.20 -7.81 27.01
C VAL A 101 5.67 -8.06 27.31
N ALA A 102 6.22 -7.43 28.35
CA ALA A 102 7.60 -7.67 28.79
C ALA A 102 7.85 -9.15 29.13
N ASP A 103 6.96 -9.76 29.92
CA ASP A 103 7.07 -11.16 30.32
C ASP A 103 6.96 -12.11 29.11
N ALA A 104 6.05 -11.84 28.16
CA ALA A 104 5.90 -12.61 26.93
C ALA A 104 7.14 -12.49 26.03
N VAL A 105 7.66 -11.28 25.83
CA VAL A 105 8.87 -11.02 25.04
C VAL A 105 10.08 -11.71 25.68
N GLN A 106 10.25 -11.63 27.00
CA GLN A 106 11.34 -12.32 27.70
C GLN A 106 11.25 -13.85 27.55
N GLY A 107 10.05 -14.42 27.71
CA GLY A 107 9.82 -15.86 27.54
C GLY A 107 10.13 -16.33 26.12
N LEU A 108 9.69 -15.58 25.11
CA LEU A 108 9.97 -15.88 23.71
C LEU A 108 11.46 -15.71 23.38
N MET A 109 12.13 -14.71 23.95
CA MET A 109 13.57 -14.52 23.79
C MET A 109 14.38 -15.68 24.39
N ASN A 110 13.95 -16.21 25.54
CA ASN A 110 14.56 -17.39 26.14
C ASN A 110 14.38 -18.65 25.28
N LEU A 111 13.27 -18.74 24.53
CA LEU A 111 12.95 -19.87 23.67
C LEU A 111 13.66 -19.80 22.31
N LEU A 112 13.63 -18.63 21.66
CA LEU A 112 14.09 -18.44 20.29
C LEU A 112 15.55 -17.95 20.20
N GLY A 113 16.06 -17.34 21.26
CA GLY A 113 17.31 -16.59 21.21
C GLY A 113 17.19 -15.30 20.38
N ARG A 114 18.35 -14.69 20.07
CA ARG A 114 18.43 -13.45 19.29
C ARG A 114 18.55 -13.77 17.79
N ASP A 115 17.50 -14.36 17.24
CA ASP A 115 17.43 -14.71 15.82
C ASP A 115 16.50 -13.77 15.03
N ARG A 116 16.28 -14.07 13.75
CA ARG A 116 15.39 -13.30 12.88
C ARG A 116 13.93 -13.32 13.34
N MET A 117 13.45 -14.44 13.88
CA MET A 117 12.07 -14.51 14.39
C MET A 117 11.91 -13.61 15.60
N MET A 118 12.88 -13.63 16.52
CA MET A 118 12.82 -12.76 17.70
C MET A 118 12.98 -11.28 17.32
N ALA A 119 13.86 -10.94 16.37
CA ALA A 119 13.95 -9.57 15.85
C ALA A 119 12.61 -9.09 15.27
N TYR A 120 11.92 -9.97 14.55
CA TYR A 120 10.58 -9.69 14.03
C TYR A 120 9.57 -9.42 15.15
N LEU A 121 9.56 -10.26 16.19
CA LEU A 121 8.64 -10.12 17.33
C LEU A 121 8.91 -8.85 18.16
N VAL A 122 10.17 -8.49 18.36
CA VAL A 122 10.57 -7.25 19.05
C VAL A 122 10.13 -6.02 18.26
N ASN A 123 10.20 -6.06 16.93
CA ASN A 123 9.75 -4.96 16.09
C ASN A 123 8.22 -4.83 16.06
N ILE A 124 7.46 -5.92 16.00
CA ILE A 124 6.00 -5.86 15.89
C ILE A 124 5.31 -5.57 17.23
N ALA A 125 5.86 -6.03 18.37
CA ALA A 125 5.26 -5.85 19.69
C ALA A 125 4.93 -4.40 20.07
N PRO A 126 5.83 -3.40 19.95
CA PRO A 126 5.51 -2.00 20.28
C PRO A 126 4.46 -1.43 19.33
N ARG A 127 4.46 -1.85 18.05
CA ARG A 127 3.43 -1.45 17.06
C ARG A 127 2.06 -1.97 17.47
N LEU A 128 1.96 -3.23 17.90
CA LEU A 128 0.71 -3.81 18.41
C LEU A 128 0.20 -3.07 19.67
N ALA A 129 1.10 -2.68 20.57
CA ALA A 129 0.75 -1.90 21.76
C ALA A 129 0.19 -0.51 21.39
N GLU A 130 0.82 0.19 20.46
CA GLU A 130 0.32 1.47 19.95
C GLU A 130 -1.01 1.32 19.19
N LEU A 131 -1.17 0.25 18.40
CA LEU A 131 -2.46 -0.07 17.75
C LEU A 131 -3.58 -0.21 18.79
N ARG A 132 -3.31 -0.93 19.89
CA ARG A 132 -4.27 -1.03 20.98
C ARG A 132 -4.59 0.34 21.59
N ARG A 133 -3.63 1.26 21.71
CA ARG A 133 -3.85 2.62 22.25
C ARG A 133 -4.78 3.43 21.34
N VAL A 134 -4.50 3.49 20.04
CA VAL A 134 -5.26 4.30 19.07
C VAL A 134 -6.65 3.73 18.75
N MET A 135 -6.91 2.45 19.00
CA MET A 135 -8.22 1.84 18.79
C MET A 135 -9.28 2.35 19.79
N ARG A 136 -10.53 2.50 19.36
CA ARG A 136 -11.69 2.71 20.24
C ARG A 136 -12.04 1.43 21.01
N GLU A 137 -12.73 1.57 22.13
CA GLU A 137 -13.10 0.41 22.98
C GLU A 137 -13.95 -0.63 22.24
N THR A 138 -14.75 -0.20 21.27
CA THR A 138 -15.56 -1.04 20.36
C THR A 138 -14.77 -1.68 19.23
N GLY A 139 -13.50 -1.31 19.08
CA GLY A 139 -12.72 -1.58 17.89
C GLY A 139 -12.21 -3.02 17.78
N THR A 140 -11.95 -3.44 16.55
CA THR A 140 -11.46 -4.78 16.20
C THR A 140 -10.15 -4.70 15.41
N VAL A 141 -9.21 -5.59 15.70
CA VAL A 141 -7.95 -5.73 14.97
C VAL A 141 -7.88 -7.09 14.28
N TYR A 142 -7.43 -7.09 13.04
CA TYR A 142 -7.20 -8.26 12.19
C TYR A 142 -5.74 -8.30 11.78
N LEU A 143 -4.99 -9.26 12.33
CA LEU A 143 -3.60 -9.49 12.00
C LEU A 143 -3.50 -10.67 11.03
N HIS A 144 -3.10 -10.39 9.79
CA HIS A 144 -2.79 -11.41 8.80
C HIS A 144 -1.43 -12.03 9.11
N CYS A 145 -1.35 -13.35 9.21
CA CYS A 145 -0.14 -14.08 9.59
C CYS A 145 0.23 -15.13 8.55
N ASP A 146 1.53 -15.31 8.33
CA ASP A 146 2.05 -16.53 7.74
C ASP A 146 2.15 -17.64 8.81
N PRO A 147 2.16 -18.92 8.40
CA PRO A 147 2.22 -20.04 9.33
C PRO A 147 3.46 -20.07 10.24
N THR A 148 4.57 -19.45 9.84
CA THR A 148 5.85 -19.43 10.57
C THR A 148 5.78 -18.53 11.80
N ALA A 149 5.16 -17.35 11.68
CA ALA A 149 5.11 -16.36 12.76
C ALA A 149 3.80 -16.39 13.57
N SER A 150 2.71 -16.90 12.99
CA SER A 150 1.35 -16.80 13.55
C SER A 150 1.22 -17.17 15.04
N HIS A 151 1.89 -18.22 15.49
CA HIS A 151 1.76 -18.73 16.86
C HIS A 151 2.50 -17.84 17.87
N TYR A 152 3.67 -17.33 17.50
CA TYR A 152 4.42 -16.38 18.31
C TYR A 152 3.72 -15.02 18.37
N LEU A 153 3.19 -14.57 17.23
CA LEU A 153 2.35 -13.37 17.16
C LEU A 153 1.10 -13.51 18.04
N LYS A 154 0.45 -14.68 18.06
CA LYS A 154 -0.69 -14.94 18.94
C LYS A 154 -0.36 -14.74 20.42
N VAL A 155 0.83 -15.17 20.87
CA VAL A 155 1.30 -14.96 22.25
C VAL A 155 1.48 -13.46 22.55
N ILE A 156 2.10 -12.71 21.63
CA ILE A 156 2.24 -11.25 21.78
C ILE A 156 0.86 -10.56 21.76
N MET A 157 -0.04 -10.97 20.87
CA MET A 157 -1.41 -10.45 20.80
C MET A 157 -2.20 -10.72 22.09
N ASP A 158 -2.04 -11.90 22.71
CA ASP A 158 -2.64 -12.21 24.02
C ASP A 158 -2.11 -11.27 25.12
N ALA A 159 -0.82 -10.96 25.10
CA ALA A 159 -0.21 -10.05 26.07
C ALA A 159 -0.66 -8.60 25.87
N VAL A 160 -0.85 -8.16 24.61
CA VAL A 160 -1.26 -6.79 24.27
C VAL A 160 -2.77 -6.62 24.47
N PHE A 161 -3.59 -7.43 23.81
CA PHE A 161 -5.05 -7.24 23.76
C PHE A 161 -5.79 -7.95 24.88
N GLY A 162 -5.16 -8.89 25.58
CA GLY A 162 -5.80 -9.77 26.56
C GLY A 162 -6.39 -11.00 25.89
N ARG A 163 -6.05 -12.18 26.43
CA ARG A 163 -6.50 -13.49 25.91
C ARG A 163 -8.02 -13.61 25.84
N GLU A 164 -8.73 -12.95 26.74
CA GLU A 164 -10.20 -12.92 26.82
C GLU A 164 -10.84 -12.11 25.69
N ASN A 165 -10.06 -11.26 25.01
CA ASN A 165 -10.51 -10.48 23.87
C ASN A 165 -10.18 -11.13 22.52
N PHE A 166 -9.56 -12.32 22.53
CA PHE A 166 -9.46 -13.15 21.34
C PHE A 166 -10.86 -13.55 20.86
N ARG A 167 -11.13 -13.37 19.57
CA ARG A 167 -12.45 -13.64 18.98
C ARG A 167 -12.45 -14.90 18.13
N ASN A 168 -11.63 -14.91 17.09
CA ASN A 168 -11.55 -16.01 16.15
C ASN A 168 -10.14 -16.08 15.54
N GLU A 169 -9.76 -17.29 15.16
CA GLU A 169 -8.75 -17.53 14.15
C GLU A 169 -9.48 -17.76 12.83
N ILE A 170 -9.27 -16.88 11.85
CA ILE A 170 -9.92 -16.98 10.56
C ILE A 170 -8.97 -17.68 9.58
N THR A 171 -9.39 -18.79 9.02
CA THR A 171 -8.64 -19.52 7.99
C THR A 171 -9.06 -19.05 6.62
N TRP A 172 -8.23 -18.25 5.95
CA TRP A 172 -8.50 -17.82 4.58
C TRP A 172 -7.95 -18.85 3.58
N CYS A 173 -8.83 -19.71 3.10
CA CYS A 173 -8.54 -20.76 2.13
C CYS A 173 -8.58 -20.24 0.70
N TYR A 174 -7.54 -20.53 -0.07
CA TYR A 174 -7.45 -20.15 -1.47
C TYR A 174 -7.07 -21.33 -2.37
N ARG A 175 -7.47 -21.22 -3.64
CA ARG A 175 -7.12 -22.17 -4.69
C ARG A 175 -5.90 -21.65 -5.45
N GLY A 176 -4.98 -22.55 -5.82
CA GLY A 176 -3.75 -22.22 -6.55
C GLY A 176 -2.47 -22.55 -5.78
N GLY A 177 -1.31 -22.36 -6.41
CA GLY A 177 0.02 -22.74 -5.88
C GLY A 177 0.34 -24.23 -6.05
N GLY A 178 1.63 -24.57 -5.98
CA GLY A 178 2.13 -25.94 -6.17
C GLY A 178 1.55 -26.95 -5.18
N VAL A 179 1.56 -28.22 -5.58
CA VAL A 179 1.26 -29.37 -4.71
C VAL A 179 2.58 -30.10 -4.47
N PRO A 180 3.20 -29.97 -3.29
CA PRO A 180 4.44 -30.68 -2.99
C PRO A 180 4.20 -32.19 -3.03
N ARG A 181 5.22 -32.96 -3.44
CA ARG A 181 5.15 -34.43 -3.49
C ARG A 181 5.34 -35.10 -2.14
N SER A 182 5.99 -34.40 -1.20
CA SER A 182 6.44 -34.93 0.08
C SER A 182 5.77 -34.28 1.29
N ASP A 183 4.75 -33.44 1.08
CA ASP A 183 4.07 -32.71 2.15
C ASP A 183 2.63 -32.35 1.73
N PHE A 184 1.81 -31.89 2.66
CA PHE A 184 0.50 -31.32 2.35
C PHE A 184 0.64 -29.96 1.66
N ALA A 185 -0.18 -29.73 0.63
CA ALA A 185 -0.21 -28.44 -0.02
C ALA A 185 -0.76 -27.38 0.95
N ARG A 186 0.03 -26.34 1.19
CA ARG A 186 -0.42 -25.16 1.94
C ARG A 186 -1.41 -24.37 1.08
N LYS A 187 -2.66 -24.29 1.53
CA LYS A 187 -3.80 -23.70 0.81
C LYS A 187 -4.59 -22.70 1.64
N HIS A 188 -4.01 -22.19 2.72
CA HIS A 188 -4.63 -21.16 3.52
C HIS A 188 -3.59 -20.28 4.21
N ASP A 189 -4.02 -19.05 4.51
CA ASP A 189 -3.37 -18.15 5.45
C ASP A 189 -4.26 -18.00 6.70
N VAL A 190 -3.66 -17.53 7.80
CA VAL A 190 -4.35 -17.32 9.08
C VAL A 190 -4.53 -15.82 9.32
N ILE A 191 -5.71 -15.41 9.77
CA ILE A 191 -5.99 -14.04 10.20
C ILE A 191 -6.48 -14.08 11.65
N LEU A 192 -5.68 -13.53 12.57
CA LEU A 192 -6.02 -13.45 13.99
C LEU A 192 -6.94 -12.25 14.23
N ARG A 193 -8.09 -12.48 14.87
CA ARG A 193 -9.07 -11.43 15.19
C ARG A 193 -9.16 -11.22 16.70
N TYR A 194 -8.91 -9.99 17.13
CA TYR A 194 -9.13 -9.52 18.51
C TYR A 194 -10.04 -8.31 18.52
N SER A 195 -10.78 -8.13 19.62
CA SER A 195 -11.35 -6.82 19.93
C SER A 195 -10.51 -6.10 20.99
N LYS A 196 -10.69 -4.79 21.13
CA LYS A 196 -10.04 -4.04 22.22
C LYS A 196 -10.64 -4.34 23.60
N SER A 197 -11.94 -4.63 23.64
CA SER A 197 -12.70 -4.91 24.87
C SER A 197 -13.82 -5.94 24.62
N VAL A 198 -14.64 -6.21 25.64
CA VAL A 198 -15.87 -7.01 25.52
C VAL A 198 -16.95 -6.35 24.64
N SER A 199 -16.91 -5.02 24.51
CA SER A 199 -17.79 -4.29 23.60
C SER A 199 -17.19 -4.35 22.19
N VAL A 200 -17.96 -4.82 21.21
CA VAL A 200 -17.45 -5.05 19.85
C VAL A 200 -18.51 -4.76 18.81
N ILE A 201 -18.12 -4.09 17.72
CA ILE A 201 -18.94 -3.99 16.51
C ILE A 201 -18.81 -5.31 15.73
N PHE A 202 -19.95 -5.95 15.50
CA PHE A 202 -20.04 -7.16 14.67
C PHE A 202 -21.32 -7.16 13.84
N ASN A 203 -21.16 -7.02 12.53
CA ASN A 203 -22.20 -7.07 11.52
C ASN A 203 -22.16 -8.45 10.85
N PRO A 204 -23.09 -9.37 11.20
CA PRO A 204 -23.05 -10.74 10.71
C PRO A 204 -23.08 -10.79 9.18
N GLN A 205 -22.16 -11.55 8.60
CA GLN A 205 -22.15 -11.85 7.17
C GLN A 205 -22.78 -13.21 6.93
N PHE A 206 -23.36 -13.39 5.74
CA PHE A 206 -24.06 -14.60 5.35
C PHE A 206 -23.50 -15.16 4.06
N THR A 207 -23.59 -16.48 3.92
CA THR A 207 -23.30 -17.22 2.70
C THR A 207 -24.57 -17.96 2.27
N GLU A 208 -24.58 -18.45 1.03
CA GLU A 208 -25.69 -19.25 0.57
C GLU A 208 -25.74 -20.60 1.29
N TYR A 209 -26.94 -21.04 1.66
CA TYR A 209 -27.15 -22.42 2.07
C TYR A 209 -26.84 -23.38 0.92
N SER A 210 -26.19 -24.49 1.23
CA SER A 210 -26.06 -25.61 0.30
C SER A 210 -27.44 -26.13 -0.12
N GLN A 211 -27.55 -26.72 -1.32
CA GLN A 211 -28.81 -27.31 -1.79
C GLN A 211 -29.33 -28.38 -0.80
N ALA A 212 -28.45 -29.21 -0.27
CA ALA A 212 -28.80 -30.21 0.74
C ALA A 212 -29.38 -29.56 2.02
N SER A 213 -28.77 -28.46 2.50
CA SER A 213 -29.28 -27.72 3.66
C SER A 213 -30.63 -27.07 3.36
N LYS A 214 -30.81 -26.48 2.18
CA LYS A 214 -32.10 -25.90 1.75
C LYS A 214 -33.19 -26.98 1.73
N SER A 215 -32.93 -28.13 1.11
CA SER A 215 -33.89 -29.25 1.03
C SER A 215 -34.25 -29.80 2.42
N LEU A 216 -33.29 -29.93 3.32
CA LEU A 216 -33.53 -30.42 4.69
C LEU A 216 -34.37 -29.45 5.53
N VAL A 217 -34.09 -28.14 5.42
CA VAL A 217 -34.88 -27.12 6.13
C VAL A 217 -36.30 -27.05 5.57
N GLN A 218 -36.45 -27.15 4.25
CA GLN A 218 -37.77 -27.15 3.60
C GLN A 218 -38.60 -28.38 3.96
N SER A 219 -38.01 -29.58 4.00
CA SER A 219 -38.74 -30.80 4.39
C SER A 219 -39.21 -30.78 5.85
N ARG A 220 -38.59 -29.96 6.69
CA ARG A 220 -38.94 -29.74 8.10
C ARG A 220 -39.77 -28.47 8.32
N GLY A 221 -40.41 -27.94 7.28
CA GLY A 221 -41.29 -26.77 7.39
C GLY A 221 -40.57 -25.46 7.76
N GLY A 222 -39.31 -25.30 7.35
CA GLY A 222 -38.51 -24.11 7.65
C GLY A 222 -37.68 -24.19 8.93
N VAL A 223 -37.62 -25.36 9.57
CA VAL A 223 -36.93 -25.58 10.84
C VAL A 223 -35.68 -26.45 10.63
N SER A 224 -34.57 -26.11 11.28
CA SER A 224 -33.33 -26.92 11.24
C SER A 224 -33.34 -28.09 12.22
N ILE A 225 -32.26 -28.87 12.20
CA ILE A 225 -32.12 -30.09 13.03
C ILE A 225 -32.10 -29.82 14.54
N ASP A 226 -31.77 -28.59 14.94
CA ASP A 226 -31.76 -28.07 16.31
C ASP A 226 -33.08 -27.39 16.71
N ASN A 227 -34.18 -27.65 16.00
CA ASN A 227 -35.51 -27.06 16.24
C ASN A 227 -35.58 -25.52 16.15
N LYS A 228 -34.64 -24.88 15.45
CA LYS A 228 -34.68 -23.42 15.20
C LYS A 228 -35.22 -23.12 13.81
N THR A 229 -36.11 -22.12 13.71
CA THR A 229 -36.54 -21.60 12.40
C THR A 229 -35.34 -20.99 11.66
N ARG A 230 -35.16 -21.35 10.39
CA ARG A 230 -34.08 -20.85 9.53
C ARG A 230 -34.61 -19.90 8.48
N ASP A 231 -34.02 -18.71 8.43
CA ASP A 231 -34.26 -17.77 7.34
C ASP A 231 -33.41 -18.15 6.12
N LEU A 232 -34.00 -18.94 5.24
CA LEU A 232 -33.35 -19.37 4.00
C LEU A 232 -33.09 -18.21 3.02
N LYS A 233 -33.81 -17.08 3.14
CA LYS A 233 -33.60 -15.91 2.29
C LYS A 233 -32.37 -15.12 2.72
N ARG A 234 -32.15 -15.00 4.04
CA ARG A 234 -30.97 -14.34 4.61
C ARG A 234 -29.69 -15.13 4.40
N GLY A 235 -29.77 -16.47 4.38
CA GLY A 235 -28.63 -17.36 4.17
C GLY A 235 -28.02 -17.93 5.46
N ALA A 236 -26.97 -18.74 5.31
CA ALA A 236 -26.23 -19.32 6.42
C ALA A 236 -25.26 -18.30 7.00
N HIS A 237 -25.03 -18.32 8.32
CA HIS A 237 -23.98 -17.51 8.92
C HIS A 237 -22.62 -17.88 8.32
N MET A 238 -21.82 -16.86 8.00
CA MET A 238 -20.46 -17.02 7.49
C MET A 238 -19.60 -17.72 8.56
N PRO A 239 -18.90 -18.82 8.23
CA PRO A 239 -17.94 -19.44 9.14
C PRO A 239 -16.65 -18.61 9.22
N ASP A 240 -15.74 -19.00 10.10
CA ASP A 240 -14.38 -18.45 10.20
C ASP A 240 -13.37 -19.15 9.26
N TRP A 241 -13.79 -20.10 8.44
CA TRP A 241 -13.00 -20.65 7.33
C TRP A 241 -13.52 -20.13 5.98
N TRP A 242 -12.82 -19.18 5.37
CA TRP A 242 -13.26 -18.50 4.16
C TRP A 242 -12.66 -19.14 2.93
N SER A 243 -13.49 -19.77 2.09
CA SER A 243 -13.05 -20.49 0.88
C SER A 243 -13.62 -19.93 -0.42
N ASP A 244 -14.41 -18.86 -0.34
CA ASP A 244 -15.08 -18.23 -1.49
C ASP A 244 -14.30 -17.04 -2.08
N ILE A 245 -13.21 -16.62 -1.44
CA ILE A 245 -12.32 -15.56 -1.90
C ILE A 245 -10.97 -16.18 -2.23
N ASN A 246 -10.57 -16.17 -3.51
CA ASN A 246 -9.24 -16.65 -3.91
C ASN A 246 -8.18 -15.56 -3.81
N SER A 247 -6.91 -15.96 -3.68
CA SER A 247 -5.77 -15.05 -3.80
C SER A 247 -5.61 -14.56 -5.24
N LEU A 248 -5.01 -13.37 -5.39
CA LEU A 248 -4.83 -12.74 -6.70
C LEU A 248 -3.80 -13.50 -7.54
N GLN A 249 -4.19 -13.80 -8.79
CA GLN A 249 -3.33 -14.41 -9.79
C GLN A 249 -2.65 -13.32 -10.65
N THR A 250 -1.67 -13.67 -11.47
CA THR A 250 -0.95 -12.67 -12.29
C THR A 250 -1.86 -11.97 -13.30
N TRP A 251 -2.90 -12.66 -13.78
CA TRP A 251 -3.90 -12.14 -14.70
C TRP A 251 -5.11 -11.47 -14.02
N SER A 252 -5.13 -11.36 -12.68
CA SER A 252 -6.24 -10.70 -11.99
C SER A 252 -6.31 -9.22 -12.37
N PRO A 253 -7.48 -8.69 -12.82
CA PRO A 253 -7.61 -7.28 -13.23
C PRO A 253 -7.27 -6.27 -12.14
N GLU A 254 -7.54 -6.62 -10.87
CA GLU A 254 -7.27 -5.78 -9.70
C GLU A 254 -5.77 -5.66 -9.36
N ARG A 255 -4.89 -6.44 -10.01
CA ARG A 255 -3.49 -6.54 -9.63
C ARG A 255 -2.69 -5.32 -10.08
N THR A 256 -2.10 -4.61 -9.13
CA THR A 256 -1.26 -3.42 -9.38
C THR A 256 0.18 -3.77 -9.71
N GLY A 257 0.61 -4.96 -9.29
CA GLY A 257 1.99 -5.44 -9.37
C GLY A 257 2.79 -5.24 -8.07
N TYR A 258 2.17 -4.67 -7.04
CA TYR A 258 2.71 -4.75 -5.68
C TYR A 258 2.79 -6.22 -5.22
N PRO A 259 3.89 -6.64 -4.57
CA PRO A 259 4.03 -7.92 -3.91
C PRO A 259 2.87 -8.19 -2.96
N THR A 260 2.52 -9.47 -2.85
CA THR A 260 1.60 -9.99 -1.81
C THR A 260 0.25 -9.28 -1.69
N GLN A 261 -0.17 -8.51 -2.71
CA GLN A 261 -1.44 -7.78 -2.76
C GLN A 261 -2.62 -8.70 -2.41
N LYS A 262 -3.44 -8.23 -1.46
CA LYS A 262 -4.66 -8.91 -1.05
C LYS A 262 -5.83 -8.51 -1.97
N PRO A 263 -6.81 -9.39 -2.21
CA PRO A 263 -8.01 -9.02 -2.98
C PRO A 263 -8.86 -8.00 -2.23
N VAL A 264 -9.36 -6.96 -2.90
CA VAL A 264 -10.26 -5.95 -2.28
C VAL A 264 -11.45 -6.60 -1.60
N ARG A 265 -12.04 -7.66 -2.18
CA ARG A 265 -13.18 -8.40 -1.60
C ARG A 265 -12.89 -8.98 -0.22
N LEU A 266 -11.65 -9.37 0.07
CA LEU A 266 -11.25 -9.86 1.39
C LEU A 266 -11.35 -8.74 2.43
N LEU A 267 -10.84 -7.56 2.09
CA LEU A 267 -10.83 -6.39 2.94
C LEU A 267 -12.23 -5.80 3.09
N GLU A 268 -13.04 -5.78 2.03
CA GLU A 268 -14.45 -5.39 2.09
C GLU A 268 -15.22 -6.24 3.12
N ARG A 269 -14.99 -7.57 3.13
CA ARG A 269 -15.59 -8.44 4.14
C ARG A 269 -15.14 -8.08 5.55
N ILE A 270 -13.84 -7.96 5.78
CA ILE A 270 -13.27 -7.64 7.10
C ILE A 270 -13.83 -6.31 7.61
N ILE A 271 -13.80 -5.28 6.77
CA ILE A 271 -14.28 -3.92 7.09
C ILE A 271 -15.78 -3.95 7.38
N ALA A 272 -16.59 -4.59 6.53
CA ALA A 272 -18.03 -4.65 6.73
C ALA A 272 -18.43 -5.38 8.02
N VAL A 273 -17.69 -6.43 8.41
CA VAL A 273 -17.94 -7.21 9.63
C VAL A 273 -17.75 -6.37 10.89
N SER A 274 -16.72 -5.52 10.95
CA SER A 274 -16.30 -4.91 12.22
C SER A 274 -16.23 -3.39 12.21
N SER A 275 -16.92 -2.74 11.27
CA SER A 275 -17.11 -1.29 11.23
C SER A 275 -18.46 -0.91 10.63
N ASN A 276 -18.91 0.32 10.88
CA ASN A 276 -20.08 0.96 10.30
C ASN A 276 -19.67 2.06 9.29
N CYS A 277 -20.65 2.58 8.53
CA CYS A 277 -20.41 3.73 7.66
C CYS A 277 -19.93 4.93 8.50
N GLY A 278 -18.90 5.63 8.04
CA GLY A 278 -18.27 6.74 8.77
C GLY A 278 -17.20 6.35 9.80
N ASP A 279 -17.08 5.08 10.17
CA ASP A 279 -16.00 4.59 11.05
C ASP A 279 -14.62 4.72 10.37
N THR A 280 -13.55 4.74 11.18
CA THR A 280 -12.16 4.86 10.69
C THR A 280 -11.45 3.51 10.64
N VAL A 281 -10.94 3.14 9.46
CA VAL A 281 -10.10 1.96 9.21
C VAL A 281 -8.63 2.35 9.20
N LEU A 282 -7.79 1.71 10.00
CA LEU A 282 -6.34 1.87 9.97
C LEU A 282 -5.67 0.66 9.34
N ASP A 283 -4.76 0.91 8.40
CA ASP A 283 -3.81 -0.09 7.91
C ASP A 283 -2.37 0.46 8.04
N PRO A 284 -1.60 -0.03 9.02
CA PRO A 284 -0.26 0.46 9.29
C PRO A 284 0.81 -0.13 8.34
N PHE A 285 0.43 -0.98 7.39
CA PHE A 285 1.29 -1.57 6.36
C PHE A 285 0.56 -1.50 5.01
N CYS A 286 0.04 -0.32 4.65
CA CYS A 286 -1.00 -0.23 3.64
C CYS A 286 -0.53 -0.57 2.22
N GLY A 287 0.78 -0.44 1.92
CA GLY A 287 1.37 -0.83 0.65
C GLY A 287 0.61 -0.26 -0.54
N CYS A 288 0.00 -1.16 -1.31
CA CYS A 288 -0.79 -0.80 -2.48
C CYS A 288 -2.20 -0.24 -2.19
N GLY A 289 -2.58 0.01 -0.94
CA GLY A 289 -3.83 0.68 -0.59
C GLY A 289 -5.10 -0.17 -0.75
N THR A 290 -4.99 -1.49 -0.67
CA THR A 290 -6.16 -2.40 -0.82
C THR A 290 -7.24 -2.12 0.24
N SER A 291 -6.82 -1.87 1.48
CA SER A 291 -7.70 -1.53 2.60
C SER A 291 -8.38 -0.17 2.41
N MET A 292 -7.67 0.83 1.88
CA MET A 292 -8.22 2.15 1.56
C MET A 292 -9.30 2.08 0.49
N VAL A 293 -9.03 1.37 -0.61
CA VAL A 293 -10.04 1.15 -1.67
C VAL A 293 -11.29 0.49 -1.11
N ALA A 294 -11.13 -0.57 -0.31
CA ALA A 294 -12.26 -1.25 0.32
C ALA A 294 -13.01 -0.33 1.30
N ALA A 295 -12.30 0.49 2.07
CA ALA A 295 -12.90 1.45 2.99
C ALA A 295 -13.72 2.52 2.24
N GLU A 296 -13.18 3.09 1.15
CA GLU A 296 -13.87 4.07 0.32
C GLU A 296 -15.17 3.52 -0.27
N ARG A 297 -15.11 2.33 -0.88
CA ARG A 297 -16.30 1.67 -1.44
C ARG A 297 -17.40 1.40 -0.42
N LEU A 298 -17.00 1.21 0.83
CA LEU A 298 -17.91 0.98 1.95
C LEU A 298 -18.29 2.29 2.68
N GLY A 299 -17.79 3.47 2.28
CA GLY A 299 -18.09 4.74 2.95
C GLY A 299 -17.47 4.87 4.34
N ARG A 300 -16.29 4.28 4.56
CA ARG A 300 -15.49 4.45 5.79
C ARG A 300 -14.40 5.50 5.57
N SER A 301 -14.00 6.13 6.67
CA SER A 301 -12.75 6.88 6.75
C SER A 301 -11.56 5.92 6.82
N TRP A 302 -10.36 6.40 6.48
CA TRP A 302 -9.17 5.55 6.53
C TRP A 302 -7.90 6.31 6.89
N ILE A 303 -6.99 5.57 7.51
CA ILE A 303 -5.60 5.97 7.77
C ILE A 303 -4.71 4.87 7.21
N GLY A 304 -3.82 5.24 6.29
CA GLY A 304 -2.81 4.33 5.75
C GLY A 304 -1.43 4.76 6.21
N ILE A 305 -0.56 3.79 6.49
CA ILE A 305 0.85 4.05 6.76
C ILE A 305 1.69 3.11 5.90
N ASP A 306 2.64 3.70 5.20
CA ASP A 306 3.73 2.98 4.53
C ASP A 306 5.00 3.81 4.65
N ILE A 307 6.17 3.18 4.68
CA ILE A 307 7.43 3.91 4.72
C ILE A 307 7.87 4.35 3.31
N GLU A 308 7.37 3.70 2.26
CA GLU A 308 7.71 3.98 0.85
C GLU A 308 6.93 5.17 0.31
N PRO A 309 7.59 6.25 -0.15
CA PRO A 309 6.89 7.31 -0.87
C PRO A 309 6.07 6.80 -2.06
N MET A 310 6.48 5.69 -2.69
CA MET A 310 5.79 5.13 -3.85
C MET A 310 4.43 4.48 -3.54
N ALA A 311 4.10 4.22 -2.27
CA ALA A 311 2.74 3.83 -1.88
C ALA A 311 1.70 4.88 -2.33
N LEU A 312 2.07 6.17 -2.34
CA LEU A 312 1.21 7.25 -2.81
C LEU A 312 0.82 7.10 -4.29
N SER A 313 1.80 6.89 -5.17
CA SER A 313 1.53 6.74 -6.60
C SER A 313 0.67 5.52 -6.89
N VAL A 314 0.91 4.40 -6.20
CA VAL A 314 0.10 3.19 -6.35
C VAL A 314 -1.33 3.46 -5.93
N LEU A 315 -1.54 4.09 -4.77
CA LEU A 315 -2.87 4.43 -4.26
C LEU A 315 -3.62 5.37 -5.20
N GLN A 316 -2.98 6.44 -5.69
CA GLN A 316 -3.59 7.39 -6.62
C GLN A 316 -3.99 6.72 -7.94
N GLN A 317 -3.11 5.88 -8.51
CA GLN A 317 -3.42 5.12 -9.72
C GLN A 317 -4.61 4.17 -9.52
N ARG A 318 -4.73 3.55 -8.34
CA ARG A 318 -5.88 2.71 -8.02
C ARG A 318 -7.16 3.51 -7.93
N PHE A 319 -7.15 4.65 -7.24
CA PHE A 319 -8.33 5.51 -7.16
C PHE A 319 -8.76 6.00 -8.54
N GLU A 320 -7.81 6.40 -9.40
CA GLU A 320 -8.12 6.78 -10.78
C GLU A 320 -8.69 5.61 -11.60
N ALA A 321 -8.06 4.43 -11.56
CA ALA A 321 -8.52 3.24 -12.28
C ALA A 321 -9.91 2.77 -11.82
N GLU A 322 -10.21 2.92 -10.54
CA GLU A 322 -11.51 2.56 -9.95
C GLU A 322 -12.52 3.72 -9.97
N ARG A 323 -12.13 4.88 -10.52
CA ARG A 323 -12.96 6.11 -10.60
C ARG A 323 -13.47 6.58 -9.23
N ILE A 324 -12.62 6.42 -8.21
CA ILE A 324 -12.86 6.90 -6.85
C ILE A 324 -12.30 8.31 -6.78
N ASP A 325 -13.18 9.31 -6.68
CA ASP A 325 -12.82 10.70 -6.48
C ASP A 325 -12.69 10.98 -4.99
N VAL A 326 -11.46 11.15 -4.52
CA VAL A 326 -11.15 11.30 -3.10
C VAL A 326 -9.94 12.20 -2.88
N ASP A 327 -10.17 13.20 -2.04
CA ASP A 327 -9.09 13.97 -1.42
C ASP A 327 -8.66 13.31 -0.10
N PHE A 328 -7.36 13.27 0.13
CA PHE A 328 -6.76 12.79 1.37
C PHE A 328 -5.49 13.57 1.70
N GLU A 329 -5.17 13.64 2.97
CA GLU A 329 -3.97 14.31 3.46
C GLU A 329 -2.75 13.38 3.33
N ILE A 330 -1.60 13.96 2.98
CA ILE A 330 -0.32 13.24 2.91
C ILE A 330 0.58 13.78 4.02
N ASP A 331 1.15 12.88 4.80
CA ASP A 331 2.08 13.20 5.87
C ASP A 331 3.40 12.44 5.69
N GLY A 332 4.54 13.03 6.07
CA GLY A 332 5.86 12.40 5.91
C GLY A 332 6.65 12.78 4.66
N LEU A 333 6.07 13.62 3.79
CA LEU A 333 6.77 14.32 2.71
C LEU A 333 6.63 15.85 2.88
N PRO A 334 7.62 16.66 2.47
CA PRO A 334 7.44 18.11 2.44
C PRO A 334 6.37 18.50 1.43
N SER A 335 5.72 19.66 1.61
CA SER A 335 4.70 20.13 0.67
C SER A 335 5.31 20.44 -0.70
N THR A 336 4.49 20.36 -1.74
CA THR A 336 4.83 20.85 -3.10
C THR A 336 4.78 22.38 -3.20
N LYS A 337 4.49 23.10 -2.10
CA LYS A 337 4.52 24.57 -2.08
C LYS A 337 5.95 25.08 -2.14
N ALA A 338 6.14 26.26 -2.76
CA ALA A 338 7.43 26.92 -2.85
C ALA A 338 8.09 27.17 -1.47
N SER A 339 7.30 27.32 -0.41
CA SER A 339 7.79 27.48 0.97
C SER A 339 8.57 26.29 1.51
N ASP A 340 8.37 25.10 0.92
CA ASP A 340 8.89 23.84 1.45
C ASP A 340 10.02 23.27 0.57
N ILE A 341 10.48 24.01 -0.44
CA ILE A 341 11.52 23.54 -1.37
C ILE A 341 12.87 23.27 -0.68
N ASP A 342 13.17 24.02 0.38
CA ASP A 342 14.39 23.81 1.16
C ASP A 342 14.37 22.46 1.90
N ASN A 343 13.18 22.02 2.35
CA ASN A 343 13.02 20.70 2.97
C ASN A 343 13.22 19.57 1.95
N TRP A 344 12.77 19.76 0.71
CA TRP A 344 13.07 18.84 -0.40
C TRP A 344 14.56 18.79 -0.71
N SER A 345 15.21 19.95 -0.74
CA SER A 345 16.67 20.05 -0.96
C SER A 345 17.46 19.38 0.17
N ALA A 346 17.03 19.53 1.42
CA ALA A 346 17.61 18.85 2.57
C ALA A 346 17.48 17.32 2.44
N MET A 347 16.30 16.83 2.03
CA MET A 347 16.08 15.39 1.80
C MET A 347 16.97 14.85 0.69
N ALA A 348 17.15 15.59 -0.42
CA ALA A 348 18.03 15.19 -1.52
C ALA A 348 19.48 14.96 -1.04
N VAL A 349 19.93 15.69 -0.02
CA VAL A 349 21.27 15.54 0.56
C VAL A 349 21.32 14.39 1.57
N SER A 350 20.33 14.30 2.47
CA SER A 350 20.36 13.32 3.57
C SER A 350 19.98 11.91 3.14
N ASP A 351 19.04 11.79 2.20
CA ASP A 351 18.52 10.52 1.68
C ASP A 351 18.14 10.68 0.20
N PRO A 352 19.14 10.69 -0.71
CA PRO A 352 18.93 10.89 -2.14
C PRO A 352 17.94 9.89 -2.76
N ASP A 353 18.00 8.64 -2.30
CA ASP A 353 17.16 7.56 -2.79
C ASP A 353 15.68 7.78 -2.43
N ARG A 354 15.38 8.17 -1.18
CA ARG A 354 14.02 8.52 -0.77
C ARG A 354 13.55 9.81 -1.44
N PHE A 355 14.44 10.78 -1.62
CA PHE A 355 14.14 12.01 -2.38
C PHE A 355 13.69 11.71 -3.81
N GLU A 356 14.43 10.88 -4.55
CA GLU A 356 14.09 10.51 -5.93
C GLU A 356 12.68 9.90 -6.01
N ARG A 357 12.39 8.93 -5.13
CA ARG A 357 11.08 8.26 -5.06
C ARG A 357 9.96 9.21 -4.61
N ALA A 358 10.23 10.07 -3.64
CA ALA A 358 9.28 11.06 -3.15
C ALA A 358 8.94 12.09 -4.22
N ALA A 359 9.92 12.61 -4.96
CA ALA A 359 9.68 13.57 -6.04
C ALA A 359 8.83 12.94 -7.15
N ILE A 360 9.16 11.70 -7.56
CA ILE A 360 8.35 10.94 -8.53
C ILE A 360 6.93 10.74 -8.02
N SER A 361 6.76 10.48 -6.71
CA SER A 361 5.44 10.23 -6.13
C SER A 361 4.45 11.37 -6.28
N GLN A 362 4.96 12.61 -6.38
CA GLN A 362 4.16 13.83 -6.52
C GLN A 362 3.79 14.15 -7.98
N ILE A 363 4.47 13.53 -8.95
CA ILE A 363 4.22 13.79 -10.37
C ILE A 363 3.08 12.88 -10.84
N LYS A 364 1.87 13.42 -10.93
CA LYS A 364 0.70 12.68 -11.43
C LYS A 364 0.96 12.10 -12.83
N GLY A 365 0.60 10.84 -13.03
CA GLY A 365 0.81 10.13 -14.32
C GLY A 365 2.24 9.66 -14.56
N CYS A 366 3.16 9.93 -13.64
CA CYS A 366 4.50 9.34 -13.64
C CYS A 366 4.42 7.92 -13.09
N ILE A 367 4.95 6.96 -13.84
CA ILE A 367 5.02 5.56 -13.46
C ILE A 367 6.49 5.20 -13.22
N PRO A 368 6.86 4.77 -12.01
CA PRO A 368 8.23 4.37 -11.71
C PRO A 368 8.75 3.32 -12.70
N TRP A 369 10.02 3.43 -13.08
CA TRP A 369 10.67 2.57 -14.07
C TRP A 369 12.04 2.13 -13.56
N ARG A 370 12.27 0.81 -13.43
CA ARG A 370 13.58 0.24 -13.10
C ARG A 370 13.75 -1.15 -13.72
N ASN A 371 14.34 -1.21 -14.90
CA ASN A 371 14.43 -2.46 -15.67
C ASN A 371 15.19 -3.56 -14.90
N GLN A 372 14.73 -4.80 -15.07
CA GLN A 372 15.42 -5.98 -14.53
C GLN A 372 16.77 -6.15 -15.26
N GLN A 373 17.86 -6.31 -14.49
CA GLN A 373 19.23 -6.54 -14.96
C GLN A 373 19.94 -5.35 -15.65
N GLY A 374 20.87 -4.70 -14.94
CA GLY A 374 22.19 -4.39 -15.49
C GLY A 374 22.34 -3.29 -16.56
N PHE A 375 21.35 -2.42 -16.81
CA PHE A 375 21.56 -1.26 -17.67
C PHE A 375 21.70 0.04 -16.87
N GLY A 376 22.95 0.54 -16.80
CA GLY A 376 23.32 1.85 -16.24
C GLY A 376 22.87 3.02 -17.12
N LEU A 377 21.55 3.18 -17.34
CA LEU A 377 21.00 4.29 -18.12
C LEU A 377 20.28 5.36 -17.28
N GLY A 378 20.17 5.17 -15.95
CA GLY A 378 19.60 6.19 -15.07
C GLY A 378 18.19 6.61 -15.49
N ILE A 379 17.23 5.69 -15.47
CA ILE A 379 15.82 6.01 -15.71
C ILE A 379 15.11 5.74 -14.38
N ASP A 380 14.34 6.72 -13.89
CA ASP A 380 13.65 6.58 -12.61
C ASP A 380 12.14 6.39 -12.80
N ALA A 381 11.55 7.04 -13.82
CA ALA A 381 10.14 6.91 -14.14
C ALA A 381 9.83 7.21 -15.61
N VAL A 382 8.60 6.92 -16.02
CA VAL A 382 8.04 7.27 -17.33
C VAL A 382 6.74 8.04 -17.16
N LEU A 383 6.61 9.12 -17.92
CA LEU A 383 5.43 9.98 -18.00
C LEU A 383 4.75 9.81 -19.35
N THR A 384 3.44 9.61 -19.37
CA THR A 384 2.67 9.60 -20.63
C THR A 384 2.34 11.02 -21.04
N LEU A 385 2.79 11.44 -22.23
CA LEU A 385 2.52 12.77 -22.79
C LEU A 385 1.19 12.78 -23.55
N GLN A 386 0.89 11.70 -24.26
CA GLN A 386 -0.35 11.52 -25.00
C GLN A 386 -0.65 10.04 -25.19
N SER A 387 -1.94 9.69 -25.18
CA SER A 387 -2.43 8.38 -25.60
C SER A 387 -3.61 8.58 -26.57
N VAL A 388 -3.44 8.18 -27.83
CA VAL A 388 -4.52 8.16 -28.83
C VAL A 388 -4.43 6.85 -29.61
N ALA A 389 -5.55 6.11 -29.67
CA ALA A 389 -5.81 4.98 -30.57
C ALA A 389 -4.54 4.25 -31.09
N GLU A 390 -3.99 3.37 -30.24
CA GLU A 390 -2.83 2.48 -30.49
C GLU A 390 -1.42 3.11 -30.47
N GLU A 391 -1.27 4.44 -30.45
CA GLU A 391 0.03 5.09 -30.25
C GLU A 391 0.05 5.92 -28.96
N SER A 392 0.82 5.46 -27.98
CA SER A 392 1.13 6.25 -26.78
C SER A 392 2.53 6.83 -26.88
N ARG A 393 2.67 8.12 -26.56
CA ARG A 393 3.93 8.85 -26.61
C ARG A 393 4.35 9.21 -25.19
N HIS A 394 5.60 8.93 -24.87
CA HIS A 394 6.09 8.97 -23.49
C HIS A 394 7.36 9.81 -23.35
N ALA A 395 7.58 10.29 -22.13
CA ALA A 395 8.83 10.87 -21.69
C ALA A 395 9.46 10.02 -20.59
N ILE A 396 10.78 9.85 -20.64
CA ILE A 396 11.55 9.32 -19.50
C ILE A 396 11.77 10.46 -18.51
N VAL A 397 11.64 10.17 -17.22
CA VAL A 397 11.96 11.08 -16.12
C VAL A 397 13.17 10.54 -15.35
N ARG A 398 14.17 11.40 -15.17
CA ARG A 398 15.30 11.23 -14.25
C ARG A 398 15.15 12.23 -13.12
N VAL A 399 15.27 11.79 -11.88
CA VAL A 399 15.43 12.69 -10.72
C VAL A 399 16.88 12.58 -10.26
N ALA A 400 17.57 13.71 -10.13
CA ALA A 400 18.95 13.73 -9.66
C ALA A 400 19.02 13.99 -8.16
N GLY A 401 19.64 13.10 -7.39
CA GLY A 401 19.91 13.31 -5.97
C GLY A 401 21.14 14.18 -5.63
N CYS A 402 21.98 14.58 -6.60
CA CYS A 402 23.23 15.32 -6.32
C CYS A 402 23.61 16.37 -7.39
N ASP A 403 24.59 17.23 -7.06
CA ASP A 403 25.02 18.37 -7.89
C ASP A 403 25.53 17.92 -9.27
N LEU A 404 24.87 18.43 -10.32
CA LEU A 404 24.99 18.00 -11.72
C LEU A 404 26.18 18.66 -12.44
N SER A 405 27.36 18.69 -11.81
CA SER A 405 28.51 19.46 -12.32
C SER A 405 29.11 18.95 -13.64
N ASN A 406 28.85 17.70 -14.07
CA ASN A 406 29.63 17.06 -15.15
C ASN A 406 28.88 16.73 -16.46
N GLY A 407 27.61 17.10 -16.65
CA GLY A 407 26.88 16.93 -17.93
C GLY A 407 26.64 15.48 -18.43
N THR A 408 27.27 14.48 -17.81
CA THR A 408 27.16 13.04 -18.14
C THR A 408 25.74 12.53 -18.04
N ILE A 409 25.00 12.91 -16.99
CA ILE A 409 23.61 12.48 -16.75
C ILE A 409 22.68 12.88 -17.89
N LEU A 410 22.86 14.07 -18.47
CA LEU A 410 22.04 14.52 -19.60
C LEU A 410 22.38 13.75 -20.88
N GLY A 411 23.65 13.38 -21.07
CA GLY A 411 24.08 12.48 -22.15
C GLY A 411 23.51 11.07 -21.99
N ASP A 412 23.44 10.55 -20.77
CA ASP A 412 22.83 9.25 -20.46
C ASP A 412 21.33 9.27 -20.75
N LEU A 413 20.63 10.31 -20.27
CA LEU A 413 19.21 10.51 -20.55
C LEU A 413 18.93 10.61 -22.05
N ARG A 414 19.77 11.35 -22.80
CA ARG A 414 19.67 11.43 -24.26
C ARG A 414 19.79 10.06 -24.92
N ARG A 415 20.81 9.28 -24.55
CA ARG A 415 21.03 7.93 -25.08
C ARG A 415 19.88 6.99 -24.72
N ALA A 416 19.27 7.15 -23.54
CA ALA A 416 18.09 6.39 -23.14
C ALA A 416 16.89 6.70 -24.04
N VAL A 417 16.60 7.98 -24.31
CA VAL A 417 15.52 8.39 -25.24
C VAL A 417 15.77 7.85 -26.65
N GLU A 418 16.99 7.99 -27.17
CA GLU A 418 17.34 7.52 -28.52
C GLU A 418 17.22 5.99 -28.68
N ARG A 419 17.49 5.21 -27.62
CA ARG A 419 17.40 3.74 -27.64
C ARG A 419 15.99 3.19 -27.51
N SER A 420 15.06 3.97 -26.98
CA SER A 420 13.68 3.55 -26.70
C SER A 420 12.65 4.30 -27.53
N THR A 421 13.06 4.91 -28.64
CA THR A 421 12.15 5.61 -29.55
C THR A 421 11.14 4.66 -30.18
N ASP A 422 11.55 3.43 -30.50
CA ASP A 422 10.67 2.39 -31.04
C ASP A 422 9.60 1.94 -30.02
N ASP A 423 9.87 2.13 -28.72
CA ASP A 423 8.90 1.87 -27.65
C ASP A 423 7.97 3.07 -27.38
N GLY A 424 8.00 4.12 -28.21
CA GLY A 424 7.18 5.32 -28.06
C GLY A 424 7.75 6.40 -27.13
N ILE A 425 9.00 6.26 -26.67
CA ILE A 425 9.69 7.29 -25.87
C ILE A 425 10.24 8.38 -26.80
N VAL A 426 9.73 9.60 -26.65
CA VAL A 426 10.06 10.71 -27.56
C VAL A 426 10.76 11.89 -26.89
N ALA A 427 10.77 11.92 -25.55
CA ALA A 427 11.39 12.97 -24.77
C ALA A 427 12.02 12.44 -23.48
N GLY A 428 12.90 13.24 -22.88
CA GLY A 428 13.46 13.02 -21.55
C GLY A 428 13.33 14.27 -20.68
N LEU A 429 13.11 14.10 -19.38
CA LEU A 429 13.07 15.17 -18.38
C LEU A 429 14.07 14.86 -17.27
N LEU A 430 15.01 15.78 -17.02
CA LEU A 430 15.85 15.78 -15.84
C LEU A 430 15.29 16.75 -14.79
N VAL A 431 14.92 16.21 -13.63
CA VAL A 431 14.46 16.97 -12.47
C VAL A 431 15.62 17.12 -11.48
N CYS A 432 15.92 18.36 -11.12
CA CYS A 432 17.01 18.72 -10.23
C CYS A 432 16.45 19.23 -8.89
N PRO A 433 17.11 18.98 -7.73
CA PRO A 433 16.64 19.48 -6.44
C PRO A 433 16.56 21.01 -6.39
N SER A 434 17.48 21.66 -7.11
CA SER A 434 17.58 23.11 -7.23
C SER A 434 17.60 23.53 -8.70
N LYS A 435 17.55 24.84 -8.94
CA LYS A 435 17.55 25.40 -10.29
C LYS A 435 18.80 24.95 -11.08
N PRO A 436 18.64 24.29 -12.24
CA PRO A 436 19.76 23.79 -13.03
C PRO A 436 20.62 24.92 -13.59
N LYS A 437 21.95 24.72 -13.61
CA LYS A 437 22.94 25.66 -14.18
C LYS A 437 22.66 25.92 -15.66
N GLN A 438 22.98 27.13 -16.12
CA GLN A 438 22.69 27.58 -17.49
C GLN A 438 23.34 26.69 -18.56
N GLU A 439 24.52 26.15 -18.28
CA GLU A 439 25.26 25.24 -19.16
C GLU A 439 24.45 23.97 -19.48
N ILE A 440 23.87 23.33 -18.46
CA ILE A 440 23.07 22.11 -18.62
C ILE A 440 21.80 22.43 -19.43
N GLN A 441 21.16 23.56 -19.16
CA GLN A 441 19.99 24.01 -19.91
C GLN A 441 20.33 24.23 -21.39
N ASN A 442 21.51 24.78 -21.69
CA ASN A 442 21.95 25.02 -23.07
C ASN A 442 22.20 23.69 -23.81
N VAL A 443 22.81 22.71 -23.16
CA VAL A 443 22.99 21.36 -23.74
C VAL A 443 21.64 20.71 -24.02
N ALA A 444 20.66 20.84 -23.12
CA ALA A 444 19.33 20.29 -23.31
C ALA A 444 18.60 20.91 -24.52
N ARG A 445 18.70 22.25 -24.69
CA ARG A 445 18.13 22.97 -25.85
C ARG A 445 18.72 22.51 -27.19
N GLN A 446 20.00 22.13 -27.22
CA GLN A 446 20.64 21.63 -28.44
C GLN A 446 20.10 20.25 -28.90
N ALA A 447 19.38 19.53 -28.04
CA ALA A 447 18.74 18.26 -28.42
C ALA A 447 17.50 18.44 -29.31
N GLY A 448 17.03 19.68 -29.52
CA GLY A 448 15.89 19.97 -30.38
C GLY A 448 14.55 19.72 -29.70
N GLN A 449 13.51 19.55 -30.53
CA GLN A 449 12.12 19.40 -30.11
C GLN A 449 11.52 18.12 -30.69
N THR A 450 10.41 17.67 -30.10
CA THR A 450 9.56 16.59 -30.61
C THR A 450 8.11 17.07 -30.62
N GLU A 451 7.31 16.56 -31.54
CA GLU A 451 5.88 16.92 -31.63
C GLU A 451 5.03 15.74 -31.17
N VAL A 452 4.12 16.02 -30.24
CA VAL A 452 3.19 15.03 -29.67
C VAL A 452 1.81 15.68 -29.61
N GLY A 453 0.85 15.13 -30.34
CA GLY A 453 -0.54 15.59 -30.29
C GLY A 453 -0.75 17.03 -30.74
N GLY A 454 0.09 17.53 -31.65
CA GLY A 454 0.08 18.92 -32.10
C GLY A 454 0.73 19.91 -31.13
N HIS A 455 1.35 19.43 -30.05
CA HIS A 455 2.15 20.24 -29.13
C HIS A 455 3.64 19.94 -29.31
N ALA A 456 4.46 21.00 -29.33
CA ALA A 456 5.91 20.86 -29.37
C ALA A 456 6.46 20.73 -27.94
N TYR A 457 7.30 19.74 -27.72
CA TYR A 457 7.99 19.49 -26.45
C TYR A 457 9.51 19.54 -26.67
N PRO A 458 10.32 19.93 -25.67
CA PRO A 458 11.75 19.74 -25.74
C PRO A 458 12.05 18.24 -25.84
N ARG A 459 12.97 17.85 -26.73
CA ARG A 459 13.44 16.46 -26.78
C ARG A 459 14.16 16.07 -25.48
N LEU A 460 14.87 17.03 -24.88
CA LEU A 460 15.40 16.94 -23.52
C LEU A 460 14.99 18.20 -22.74
N GLY A 461 14.21 18.00 -21.68
CA GLY A 461 13.88 19.01 -20.68
C GLY A 461 14.78 18.90 -19.45
N VAL A 462 15.08 20.04 -18.83
CA VAL A 462 15.79 20.11 -17.54
C VAL A 462 15.11 21.18 -16.71
N SER A 463 14.62 20.81 -15.53
CA SER A 463 13.90 21.71 -14.62
C SER A 463 14.33 21.52 -13.17
N GLY A 464 14.24 22.60 -12.39
CA GLY A 464 14.30 22.51 -10.94
C GLY A 464 12.99 21.96 -10.39
N LEU A 465 13.04 21.34 -9.21
CA LEU A 465 11.88 20.75 -8.55
C LEU A 465 10.83 21.81 -8.20
N ASP A 466 11.26 23.03 -7.91
CA ASP A 466 10.39 24.21 -7.70
C ASP A 466 9.51 24.49 -8.92
N GLU A 467 10.10 24.49 -10.12
CA GLU A 467 9.37 24.69 -11.37
C GLU A 467 8.41 23.52 -11.65
N VAL A 468 8.85 22.30 -11.40
CA VAL A 468 8.01 21.09 -11.56
C VAL A 468 6.79 21.17 -10.66
N PHE A 469 6.97 21.51 -9.38
CA PHE A 469 5.86 21.61 -8.44
C PHE A 469 4.94 22.80 -8.72
N ASP A 470 5.45 23.96 -9.14
CA ASP A 470 4.61 25.09 -9.56
C ASP A 470 3.71 24.68 -10.74
N ARG A 471 4.25 23.94 -11.72
CA ARG A 471 3.46 23.40 -12.83
C ARG A 471 2.37 22.44 -12.36
N ILE A 472 2.70 21.49 -11.48
CA ILE A 472 1.74 20.52 -10.92
C ILE A 472 0.62 21.24 -10.18
N ASN A 473 0.96 22.19 -9.30
CA ASN A 473 -0.01 22.95 -8.50
C ASN A 473 -0.93 23.81 -9.38
N ARG A 474 -0.50 24.19 -10.59
CA ARG A 474 -1.31 24.91 -11.59
C ARG A 474 -2.00 24.00 -12.61
N ASN A 475 -1.91 22.68 -12.42
CA ASN A 475 -2.43 21.67 -13.34
C ASN A 475 -1.88 21.84 -14.78
N LEU A 476 -0.60 22.19 -14.90
CA LEU A 476 0.12 22.32 -16.16
C LEU A 476 0.98 21.06 -16.42
N PRO A 477 1.25 20.72 -17.70
CA PRO A 477 2.19 19.65 -18.04
C PRO A 477 3.56 19.88 -17.40
N VAL A 478 4.11 18.83 -16.80
CA VAL A 478 5.43 18.87 -16.15
C VAL A 478 6.54 19.12 -17.18
N LEU A 479 6.48 18.46 -18.33
CA LEU A 479 7.32 18.81 -19.46
C LEU A 479 6.74 20.05 -20.16
N PRO A 480 7.47 21.18 -20.26
CA PRO A 480 6.94 22.40 -20.85
C PRO A 480 6.63 22.24 -22.34
N ASN A 481 5.46 22.73 -22.76
CA ASN A 481 5.19 22.99 -24.16
C ASN A 481 6.07 24.15 -24.65
N LEU A 482 6.58 24.01 -25.88
CA LEU A 482 7.33 25.03 -26.58
C LEU A 482 6.44 25.69 -27.64
N PRO A 483 6.66 26.99 -27.95
CA PRO A 483 6.08 27.59 -29.13
C PRO A 483 6.51 26.80 -30.37
N ARG A 484 5.59 26.57 -31.31
CA ARG A 484 5.95 25.94 -32.59
C ARG A 484 7.03 26.80 -33.26
N ALA A 485 8.10 26.16 -33.73
CA ALA A 485 9.04 26.83 -34.60
C ALA A 485 8.27 27.29 -35.86
N ASN A 486 8.28 28.60 -36.12
CA ASN A 486 7.63 29.19 -37.29
C ASN A 486 8.24 28.71 -38.60
#